data_AF-T1B2R9-F1
#
_entry.id   AF-T1B2R9-F1
#
_cell.length_a   1.000
_cell.length_b   1.000
_cell.length_c   1.000
_cell.angle_alpha   90.00
_cell.angle_beta   90.00
_cell.angle_gamma   90.00
#
_symmetry.space_group_name_H-M   'P 1'
#
loop_
_entity.id
_entity.type
_entity.pdbx_description
1 polymer ?
#
loop_
_entity_poly.entity_id
_entity_poly.type
_entity_poly.pdbx_seq_one_letter_code
_entity_poly.pdbx_strand_id
1 'polypeptide(L)'
;MHTRIHEGTIVAISIRLDPVIEQRLDQLATQTGRTKAYYLRELVTNGLDDLEDYYLAAATMERVRKGEEKVYSAEHVRKDLGLDD
;
A
#
# COMPACT_ATOMS: atom_id res chain seq x y z
N MET A 1 -19.64 25.76 22.40
CA MET A 1 -18.99 24.97 21.34
C MET A 1 -17.62 24.56 21.85
N HIS A 2 -17.44 23.30 22.25
CA HIS A 2 -16.14 22.77 22.66
C HIS A 2 -15.60 21.93 21.50
N THR A 3 -14.64 22.49 20.75
CA THR A 3 -13.90 21.76 19.73
C THR A 3 -12.92 20.83 20.44
N ARG A 4 -13.21 19.52 20.48
CA ARG A 4 -12.24 18.51 20.89
C ARG A 4 -11.18 18.39 19.79
N ILE A 5 -10.03 19.02 20.02
CA ILE A 5 -8.78 18.66 19.36
C ILE A 5 -8.44 17.22 19.78
N HIS A 6 -8.41 16.29 18.81
CA HIS A 6 -7.88 14.95 19.02
C HIS A 6 -6.37 15.07 19.17
N GLU A 7 -5.89 14.91 20.39
CA GLU A 7 -4.47 14.86 20.71
C GLU A 7 -3.95 13.47 20.29
N GLY A 8 -3.44 13.37 19.06
CA GLY A 8 -2.85 12.14 18.56
C GLY A 8 -1.52 11.84 19.26
N THR A 9 -1.44 10.75 20.00
CA THR A 9 -0.18 10.30 20.62
C THR A 9 0.84 9.93 19.55
N ILE A 10 1.99 10.60 19.55
CA ILE A 10 3.12 10.23 18.70
C ILE A 10 3.77 8.97 19.27
N VAL A 11 3.85 7.90 18.48
CA VAL A 11 4.54 6.66 18.83
C VAL A 11 5.84 6.56 18.03
N ALA A 12 6.94 6.28 18.72
CA ALA A 12 8.23 6.00 18.08
C ALA A 12 8.46 4.48 18.02
N ILE A 13 8.88 4.00 16.86
CA ILE A 13 9.20 2.58 16.63
C ILE A 13 10.67 2.49 16.23
N SER A 14 11.41 1.58 16.87
CA SER A 14 12.77 1.21 16.46
C SER A 14 12.72 -0.10 15.68
N ILE A 15 13.28 -0.10 14.48
CA ILE A 15 13.35 -1.27 13.60
C ILE A 15 14.81 -1.58 13.30
N ARG A 16 15.14 -2.88 13.24
CA ARG A 16 16.44 -3.33 12.74
C ARG A 16 16.31 -3.59 11.25
N LEU A 17 17.21 -3.02 10.47
CA LEU A 17 17.27 -3.20 9.03
C LEU A 17 18.50 -4.03 8.67
N ASP A 18 18.36 -4.81 7.60
CA ASP A 18 19.51 -5.41 6.94
C ASP A 18 20.46 -4.28 6.46
N PRO A 19 21.79 -4.41 6.61
CA PRO A 19 22.74 -3.37 6.21
C PRO A 19 22.59 -2.90 4.75
N VAL A 20 22.18 -3.80 3.85
CA VAL A 20 21.97 -3.45 2.43
C VAL A 20 20.77 -2.51 2.26
N ILE A 21 19.72 -2.70 3.05
CA ILE A 21 18.53 -1.83 3.02
C ILE A 21 18.85 -0.47 3.62
N GLU A 22 19.59 -0.45 4.73
CA GLU A 22 20.06 0.79 5.35
C GLU A 22 20.89 1.61 4.37
N GLN A 23 21.86 1.00 3.69
CA GLN A 23 22.68 1.66 2.68
C GLN A 23 21.86 2.25 1.52
N ARG A 24 20.81 1.56 1.06
CA ARG A 24 19.91 2.07 0.02
C ARG A 24 19.13 3.30 0.49
N LEU A 25 18.66 3.29 1.75
CA LEU A 25 17.99 4.46 2.35
C LEU A 25 18.94 5.64 2.48
N ASP A 26 20.21 5.40 2.79
CA ASP A 26 21.24 6.45 2.90
C ASP A 26 21.51 7.14 1.58
N GLN A 27 21.65 6.35 0.52
CA GLN A 27 21.83 6.87 -0.83
C GLN A 27 20.63 7.69 -1.27
N LEU A 28 19.41 7.18 -1.05
CA LEU A 28 18.18 7.89 -1.40
C LEU A 28 18.04 9.20 -0.63
N ALA A 29 18.28 9.18 0.68
CA ALA A 29 18.28 10.37 1.54
C ALA A 29 19.29 11.42 1.05
N THR A 30 20.51 11.00 0.75
CA THR A 30 21.57 11.88 0.28
C THR A 30 21.25 12.52 -1.07
N GLN A 31 20.73 11.74 -2.02
CA GLN A 31 20.41 12.22 -3.37
C GLN A 31 19.26 13.22 -3.41
N THR A 32 18.34 13.12 -2.45
CA THR A 32 17.08 13.88 -2.45
C THR A 32 17.05 15.01 -1.42
N GLY A 33 18.03 15.05 -0.51
CA GLY A 33 18.07 16.01 0.60
C GLY A 33 17.02 15.75 1.69
N ARG A 34 16.44 14.55 1.75
CA ARG A 34 15.45 14.15 2.77
C ARG A 34 16.07 13.22 3.81
N THR A 35 15.42 13.07 4.96
CA THR A 35 15.91 12.18 6.02
C THR A 35 15.50 10.72 5.77
N LYS A 36 16.26 9.74 6.29
CA LYS A 36 15.85 8.33 6.26
C LYS A 36 14.47 8.12 6.90
N ALA A 37 14.19 8.84 7.99
CA ALA A 37 12.92 8.78 8.70
C ALA A 37 11.73 9.26 7.85
N TYR A 38 11.92 10.21 6.94
CA TYR A 38 10.90 10.59 5.96
C TYR A 38 10.54 9.40 5.08
N TYR A 39 11.54 8.75 4.48
CA TYR A 39 11.32 7.60 3.60
C TYR A 39 10.75 6.38 4.31
N LEU A 40 11.20 6.10 5.52
CA LEU A 40 10.61 5.01 6.33
C LEU A 40 9.14 5.27 6.61
N ARG A 41 8.74 6.52 6.86
CA ARG A 41 7.33 6.86 7.05
C ARG A 41 6.53 6.65 5.77
N GLU A 42 7.02 7.16 4.64
CA GLU A 42 6.37 6.96 3.33
C GLU A 42 6.23 5.48 2.98
N LEU A 43 7.27 4.67 3.20
CA LEU A 43 7.25 3.23 2.97
C LEU A 43 6.25 2.50 3.86
N VAL A 44 6.11 2.92 5.13
CA VAL A 44 5.11 2.32 6.04
C VAL A 44 3.70 2.73 5.64
N THR A 45 3.47 4.00 5.32
CA THR A 45 2.15 4.49 4.92
C THR A 45 1.71 3.84 3.61
N ASN A 46 2.51 3.94 2.55
CA ASN A 46 2.13 3.39 1.25
C ASN A 46 2.23 1.85 1.23
N GLY A 47 3.16 1.28 1.99
CA GLY A 47 3.31 -0.17 2.07
C GLY A 47 2.15 -0.85 2.80
N LEU A 48 1.45 -0.14 3.69
CA LEU A 48 0.24 -0.69 4.32
C LEU A 48 -0.88 -0.82 3.28
N ASP A 49 -1.12 0.22 2.50
CA ASP A 49 -2.12 0.22 1.43
C ASP A 49 -1.83 -0.91 0.42
N ASP A 50 -0.57 -1.04 -0.01
CA ASP A 50 -0.14 -2.10 -0.94
C ASP A 50 -0.36 -3.52 -0.36
N LEU A 51 -0.09 -3.71 0.94
CA LEU A 51 -0.30 -4.99 1.61
C LEU A 51 -1.78 -5.32 1.73
N GLU A 52 -2.62 -4.35 2.11
CA GLU A 52 -4.06 -4.52 2.21
C GLU A 52 -4.65 -4.91 0.85
N ASP A 53 -4.31 -4.19 -0.21
CA ASP A 53 -4.74 -4.49 -1.59
C ASP A 53 -4.29 -5.89 -2.02
N TYR A 54 -3.03 -6.26 -1.76
CA TYR A 54 -2.52 -7.58 -2.08
C TYR A 54 -3.33 -8.69 -1.40
N TYR A 55 -3.58 -8.57 -0.09
CA TYR A 55 -4.31 -9.59 0.65
C TYR A 55 -5.80 -9.65 0.27
N LEU A 56 -6.44 -8.51 0.00
CA LEU A 56 -7.81 -8.45 -0.49
C LEU A 56 -7.94 -9.08 -1.88
N ALA A 57 -7.01 -8.80 -2.78
CA ALA A 57 -6.96 -9.40 -4.10
C ALA A 57 -6.72 -10.92 -4.03
N ALA A 58 -5.78 -11.37 -3.19
CA ALA A 58 -5.48 -12.78 -2.99
C ALA A 58 -6.70 -13.54 -2.44
N ALA A 59 -7.40 -12.97 -1.45
CA ALA A 59 -8.62 -13.53 -0.90
C ALA A 59 -9.74 -13.62 -1.96
N THR A 60 -9.87 -12.60 -2.81
CA THR A 60 -10.84 -12.59 -3.90
C THR A 60 -10.54 -13.66 -4.94
N MET A 61 -9.27 -13.81 -5.33
CA MET A 61 -8.84 -14.87 -6.23
C MET A 61 -9.13 -16.27 -5.68
N GLU A 62 -9.03 -16.45 -4.36
CA GLU A 62 -9.37 -17.73 -3.75
C GLU A 62 -10.87 -18.03 -3.85
N ARG A 63 -11.74 -17.04 -3.63
CA ARG A 63 -13.19 -17.21 -3.83
C ARG A 63 -13.54 -17.48 -5.29
N VAL A 64 -12.86 -16.84 -6.24
CA VAL A 64 -12.98 -17.15 -7.68
C VAL A 64 -12.66 -18.62 -7.96
N ARG A 65 -11.57 -19.16 -7.40
CA ARG A 65 -11.21 -20.59 -7.57
C ARG A 65 -12.25 -21.54 -7.00
N LYS A 66 -12.92 -21.14 -5.91
CA LYS A 66 -14.00 -21.91 -5.29
C LYS A 66 -15.34 -21.76 -6.01
N GLY A 67 -15.45 -20.87 -7.00
CA GLY A 67 -16.71 -20.56 -7.68
C GLY A 67 -17.66 -19.72 -6.82
N GLU A 68 -17.15 -19.06 -5.79
CA GLU A 68 -17.91 -18.22 -4.85
C GLU A 68 -17.99 -16.76 -5.28
N GLU A 69 -17.30 -16.38 -6.37
CA GLU A 69 -17.30 -15.04 -6.96
C GLU A 69 -17.87 -15.06 -8.37
N LYS A 70 -18.61 -14.00 -8.73
CA LYS A 70 -19.11 -13.83 -10.08
C LYS A 70 -17.97 -13.38 -10.99
N VAL A 71 -17.69 -14.17 -12.02
CA VAL A 71 -16.70 -13.86 -13.05
C VAL A 71 -17.39 -13.48 -14.36
N TYR A 72 -16.72 -12.63 -15.14
CA TYR A 72 -17.21 -12.15 -16.43
C TYR A 72 -16.14 -12.37 -17.51
N SER A 73 -16.56 -12.56 -18.75
CA SER A 73 -15.62 -12.60 -19.87
C SER A 73 -15.07 -11.21 -20.16
N ALA A 74 -13.86 -11.14 -20.73
CA ALA A 74 -13.27 -9.88 -21.15
C ALA A 74 -14.14 -9.13 -22.18
N GLU A 75 -14.77 -9.86 -23.10
CA GLU A 75 -15.73 -9.30 -24.09
C GLU A 75 -16.92 -8.63 -23.39
N HIS A 76 -17.53 -9.29 -22.41
CA HIS A 76 -18.66 -8.72 -21.68
C HIS A 76 -18.28 -7.43 -20.94
N VAL A 77 -17.14 -7.44 -20.25
CA VAL A 77 -16.67 -6.27 -19.49
C VAL A 77 -16.31 -5.10 -20.42
N ARG A 78 -15.67 -5.35 -21.57
CA ARG A 78 -15.34 -4.28 -22.52
C ARG A 78 -16.58 -3.63 -23.11
N LYS A 79 -17.58 -4.44 -23.48
CA LYS A 79 -18.87 -3.94 -23.96
C LYS A 79 -19.55 -3.06 -22.92
N ASP A 80 -19.60 -3.52 -21.67
CA ASP A 80 -20.24 -2.80 -20.57
C ASP A 80 -19.52 -1.46 -20.24
N LEU A 81 -18.20 -1.41 -20.46
CA LEU A 81 -17.39 -0.20 -20.26
C LEU A 81 -17.28 0.70 -21.50
N GLY A 82 -17.87 0.31 -22.65
CA GLY A 82 -17.75 1.06 -23.91
C GLY A 82 -16.33 1.07 -24.48
N LEU A 83 -15.56 0.00 -24.27
CA LEU A 83 -14.17 -0.15 -24.72
C LEU A 83 -14.04 -1.01 -25.99
N ASP A 84 -15.16 -1.33 -26.64
CA ASP A 84 -15.23 -2.17 -27.85
C ASP A 84 -15.30 -1.36 -29.17
N ASP A 85 -15.15 -0.03 -29.09
CA ASP A 85 -15.07 0.88 -30.24
C ASP A 85 -13.67 0.87 -30.91
#